data_AF-I3EHP0-F1
#
_entry.id   AF-I3EHP0-F1
#
_cell.length_a   1.000
_cell.length_b   1.000
_cell.length_c   1.000
_cell.angle_alpha   90.00
_cell.angle_beta   90.00
_cell.angle_gamma   90.00
#
_symmetry.space_group_name_H-M   'P 1'
#
loop_
_entity.id
_entity.type
_entity.pdbx_description
1 polymer ?
#
loop_
_entity_poly.entity_id
_entity_poly.type
_entity_poly.pdbx_seq_one_letter_code
_entity_poly.pdbx_strand_id
1 'polypeptide(L)'
;MKIQYVIARNDTEFPQGATIAQAVHAVTLCHHEHFDAEYLNYHKEGFSMRTAVLQSSKEQMDELIKELKNREIKHSVWIEQPENIMTAVAIYPYEKDLLKGIPELRKLKLY
;
A
#
# COMPACT_ATOMS: atom_id res chain seq x y z
N MET A 1 4.28 17.12 0.65
CA MET A 1 3.31 16.48 1.56
C MET A 1 3.47 14.98 1.43
N LYS A 2 3.68 14.30 2.57
CA LYS A 2 3.73 12.85 2.61
C LYS A 2 2.35 12.24 2.38
N ILE A 3 2.33 11.08 1.74
CA ILE A 3 1.11 10.31 1.49
C ILE A 3 1.45 8.83 1.56
N GLN A 4 0.54 8.05 2.16
CA GLN A 4 0.59 6.60 2.12
C GLN A 4 -0.31 6.10 1.00
N TYR A 5 0.21 5.27 0.10
CA TYR A 5 -0.61 4.56 -0.87
C TYR A 5 -0.84 3.13 -0.39
N VAL A 6 -2.09 2.70 -0.44
CA VAL A 6 -2.51 1.33 -0.14
C VAL A 6 -3.18 0.79 -1.38
N ILE A 7 -2.74 -0.36 -1.85
CA ILE A 7 -3.24 -1.00 -3.05
C ILE A 7 -3.99 -2.23 -2.59
N ALA A 8 -5.26 -2.34 -2.96
CA ALA A 8 -6.10 -3.49 -2.64
C ALA A 8 -6.56 -4.17 -3.94
N ARG A 9 -6.58 -5.50 -3.93
CA ARG A 9 -7.07 -6.26 -5.08
C ARG A 9 -8.57 -6.10 -5.25
N ASN A 10 -9.00 -5.78 -6.47
CA ASN A 10 -10.42 -5.66 -6.83
C ASN A 10 -10.95 -6.87 -7.60
N ASP A 11 -10.09 -7.86 -7.86
CA ASP A 11 -10.35 -9.09 -8.60
C ASP A 11 -10.49 -10.32 -7.66
N THR A 12 -10.77 -10.08 -6.38
CA THR A 12 -11.04 -11.12 -5.38
C THR A 12 -12.54 -11.27 -5.13
N GLU A 13 -12.95 -12.40 -4.54
CA GLU A 13 -14.35 -12.63 -4.15
C GLU A 13 -14.71 -11.95 -2.80
N PHE A 14 -13.80 -11.18 -2.20
CA PHE A 14 -14.05 -10.55 -0.92
C PHE A 14 -15.15 -9.49 -1.02
N PRO A 15 -16.10 -9.46 -0.06
CA PRO A 15 -17.00 -8.32 0.06
C PRO A 15 -16.22 -7.05 0.40
N GLN A 16 -16.83 -5.89 0.16
CA GLN A 16 -16.19 -4.59 0.36
C GLN A 16 -15.60 -4.43 1.77
N GLY A 17 -16.32 -4.85 2.81
CA GLY A 17 -15.84 -4.78 4.20
C GLY A 17 -14.58 -5.62 4.44
N ALA A 18 -14.51 -6.82 3.86
CA ALA A 18 -13.32 -7.66 3.95
C ALA A 18 -12.15 -7.02 3.19
N THR A 19 -12.39 -6.46 2.00
CA THR A 19 -11.34 -5.75 1.24
C THR A 19 -10.77 -4.55 2.00
N ILE A 20 -11.62 -3.80 2.70
CA ILE A 20 -11.19 -2.72 3.60
C ILE A 20 -10.28 -3.29 4.71
N ALA A 21 -10.66 -4.41 5.33
CA ALA A 21 -9.84 -5.05 6.36
C ALA A 21 -8.45 -5.46 5.80
N GLN A 22 -8.38 -6.00 4.58
CA GLN A 22 -7.12 -6.34 3.92
C GLN A 22 -6.21 -5.10 3.78
N ALA A 23 -6.76 -3.98 3.33
CA ALA A 23 -6.02 -2.72 3.23
C ALA A 23 -5.52 -2.22 4.60
N VAL A 24 -6.35 -2.32 5.65
CA VAL A 24 -5.99 -1.96 7.02
C VAL A 24 -4.87 -2.86 7.56
N HIS A 25 -4.94 -4.18 7.30
CA HIS A 25 -3.87 -5.11 7.68
C HIS A 25 -2.56 -4.77 7.00
N ALA A 26 -2.57 -4.49 5.70
CA ALA A 26 -1.36 -4.08 4.97
C ALA A 26 -0.73 -2.80 5.54
N VAL A 27 -1.56 -1.79 5.86
CA VAL A 27 -1.09 -0.54 6.50
C VAL A 27 -0.47 -0.82 7.86
N THR A 28 -1.15 -1.61 8.69
CA THR A 28 -0.70 -1.95 10.05
C THR A 28 0.62 -2.72 10.01
N LEU A 29 0.75 -3.68 9.09
CA LEU A 29 1.99 -4.41 8.86
C LEU A 29 3.12 -3.48 8.40
N CYS A 30 2.85 -2.58 7.45
CA CYS A 30 3.83 -1.60 6.99
C CYS A 30 4.32 -0.69 8.11
N HIS A 31 3.42 -0.30 9.02
CA HIS A 31 3.79 0.49 10.19
C HIS A 31 4.64 -0.31 11.17
N HIS A 32 4.36 -1.60 11.33
CA HIS A 32 5.14 -2.49 12.20
C HIS A 32 6.54 -2.75 11.64
N GLU A 33 6.67 -3.06 10.36
CA GLU A 33 7.95 -3.41 9.71
C GLU A 33 8.88 -2.21 9.53
N HIS A 34 8.32 -1.01 9.28
CA HIS A 34 9.09 0.20 8.95
C HIS A 34 8.99 1.28 10.04
N PHE A 35 8.92 0.87 11.31
CA PHE A 35 8.82 1.78 12.44
C PHE A 35 10.14 2.54 12.69
N ASP A 36 10.32 3.69 12.03
CA ASP A 36 11.51 4.53 12.10
C ASP A 36 11.21 6.01 12.43
N ALA A 37 12.27 6.83 12.54
CA ALA A 37 12.14 8.25 12.89
C ALA A 37 11.35 9.06 11.85
N GLU A 38 11.48 8.74 10.57
CA GLU A 38 10.71 9.40 9.51
C GLU A 38 9.23 9.03 9.56
N TYR A 39 8.93 7.78 9.92
CA TYR A 39 7.57 7.29 10.12
C TYR A 39 6.93 7.96 11.32
N LEU A 40 7.65 8.06 12.45
CA LEU A 40 7.20 8.81 13.63
C LEU A 40 6.88 10.27 13.29
N ASN A 41 7.65 10.90 12.41
CA ASN A 41 7.36 12.27 11.97
C ASN A 41 6.08 12.34 11.13
N TYR A 42 5.82 11.37 10.25
CA TYR A 42 4.55 11.26 9.53
C TYR A 42 3.37 11.05 10.51
N HIS A 43 3.55 10.20 11.54
CA HIS A 43 2.51 9.96 12.53
C HIS A 43 2.17 11.18 13.39
N LYS A 44 3.16 12.05 13.68
CA LYS A 44 2.94 13.33 14.39
C LYS A 44 2.02 14.29 13.63
N GLU A 45 1.82 14.10 12.32
CA GLU A 45 0.86 14.88 11.54
C GLU A 45 -0.60 14.62 11.97
N GLY A 46 -0.88 13.48 12.62
CA GLY A 46 -2.19 13.16 13.20
C GLY A 46 -3.32 13.28 12.18
N PHE A 47 -4.28 14.17 12.44
CA PHE A 47 -5.41 14.46 11.52
C PHE A 47 -5.00 14.96 10.12
N SER A 48 -3.73 15.36 9.95
CA SER A 48 -3.19 15.80 8.65
C SER A 48 -2.60 14.67 7.82
N MET A 49 -2.46 13.46 8.37
CA MET A 49 -2.04 12.28 7.60
C MET A 49 -2.97 12.04 6.40
N ARG A 50 -2.42 11.42 5.34
CA ARG A 50 -3.13 11.16 4.10
C ARG A 50 -2.84 9.75 3.61
N THR A 51 -3.91 8.97 3.45
CA THR A 51 -3.85 7.66 2.84
C THR A 51 -4.74 7.64 1.61
N ALA A 52 -4.23 7.14 0.49
CA ALA A 52 -4.99 6.92 -0.74
C ALA A 52 -5.07 5.44 -1.03
N VAL A 53 -6.30 4.94 -1.26
CA VAL A 53 -6.54 3.54 -1.61
C VAL A 53 -6.68 3.43 -3.12
N LEU A 54 -5.89 2.54 -3.72
CA LEU A 54 -5.91 2.24 -5.15
C LEU A 54 -6.36 0.80 -5.36
N GLN A 55 -7.00 0.55 -6.50
CA GLN A 55 -7.38 -0.79 -6.95
C GLN A 55 -6.36 -1.35 -7.96
N SER A 56 -6.14 -2.66 -7.89
CA SER A 56 -5.30 -3.41 -8.84
C SER A 56 -5.87 -4.81 -9.11
N SER A 57 -5.62 -5.34 -10.31
CA SER A 57 -5.65 -6.80 -10.52
C SER A 57 -4.44 -7.47 -9.86
N LYS A 58 -4.42 -8.80 -9.82
CA LYS A 58 -3.23 -9.57 -9.42
C LYS A 58 -1.99 -9.19 -10.22
N GLU A 59 -2.08 -9.14 -11.55
CA GLU A 59 -0.94 -8.87 -12.44
C GLU A 59 -0.36 -7.48 -12.19
N GLN A 60 -1.24 -6.47 -12.04
CA GLN A 60 -0.83 -5.11 -11.72
C GLN A 60 -0.13 -5.01 -10.36
N MET A 61 -0.60 -5.77 -9.37
CA MET A 61 0.03 -5.85 -8.05
C MET A 61 1.42 -6.50 -8.13
N ASP A 62 1.55 -7.61 -8.86
CA ASP A 62 2.82 -8.31 -9.06
C ASP A 62 3.86 -7.39 -9.74
N GLU A 63 3.46 -6.66 -10.78
CA GLU A 63 4.31 -5.66 -11.45
C GLU A 63 4.72 -4.52 -10.52
N LEU A 64 3.76 -3.97 -9.75
CA LEU A 64 4.03 -2.92 -8.78
C LEU A 64 5.04 -3.37 -7.73
N ILE A 65 4.85 -4.55 -7.12
CA ILE A 65 5.76 -5.08 -6.10
C ILE A 65 7.18 -5.23 -6.68
N LYS A 66 7.30 -5.73 -7.91
CA LYS A 66 8.59 -5.85 -8.60
C LYS A 66 9.26 -4.48 -8.76
N GLU A 67 8.53 -3.47 -9.20
CA GLU A 67 9.08 -2.12 -9.36
C GLU A 67 9.49 -1.51 -8.02
N LEU A 68 8.66 -1.65 -6.99
CA LEU A 68 8.96 -1.16 -5.64
C LEU A 68 10.25 -1.79 -5.10
N LYS A 69 10.45 -3.09 -5.30
CA LYS A 69 11.68 -3.80 -4.93
C LYS A 69 12.89 -3.27 -5.70
N ASN A 70 12.78 -3.11 -7.02
CA ASN A 70 13.88 -2.60 -7.86
C ASN A 70 14.32 -1.18 -7.47
N ARG A 71 13.37 -0.36 -7.00
CA ARG A 71 13.61 1.02 -6.57
C ARG A 71 13.92 1.16 -5.08
N GLU A 72 13.99 0.05 -4.34
CA GLU A 72 14.19 0.04 -2.89
C GLU A 72 13.15 0.89 -2.12
N ILE A 73 11.92 0.95 -2.64
CA ILE A 73 10.81 1.63 -1.98
C ILE A 73 10.29 0.72 -0.88
N LYS A 74 10.31 1.20 0.37
CA LYS A 74 9.74 0.47 1.51
C LYS A 74 8.25 0.23 1.29
N HIS A 75 7.84 -1.03 1.40
CA HIS A 75 6.46 -1.47 1.28
C HIS A 75 6.29 -2.78 2.04
N SER A 76 5.04 -3.13 2.32
CA SER A 76 4.66 -4.40 2.94
C SER A 76 3.50 -5.02 2.20
N VAL A 77 3.55 -6.33 2.03
CA VAL A 77 2.55 -7.12 1.30
C VAL A 77 1.74 -7.90 2.32
N TRP A 78 0.42 -7.72 2.32
CA TRP A 78 -0.49 -8.53 3.11
C TRP A 78 -0.89 -9.77 2.32
N ILE A 79 -0.68 -10.93 2.94
CA ILE A 79 -1.02 -12.25 2.41
C ILE A 79 -2.09 -12.83 3.31
N GLU A 80 -3.30 -12.98 2.78
CA GLU A 80 -4.43 -13.52 3.52
C GLU A 80 -4.29 -15.03 3.71
N GLN A 81 -4.62 -15.50 4.90
CA GLN A 81 -4.62 -16.91 5.28
C GLN A 81 -6.06 -17.38 5.54
N PRO A 82 -6.38 -18.66 5.28
CA PRO A 82 -5.49 -19.77 4.89
C PRO A 82 -5.19 -19.90 3.39
N GLU A 83 -5.82 -19.10 2.53
CA GLU A 83 -5.74 -19.23 1.06
C GLU A 83 -4.36 -18.85 0.50
N ASN A 84 -3.54 -18.16 1.30
CA ASN A 84 -2.19 -17.73 0.97
C ASN A 84 -2.12 -16.87 -0.29
N ILE A 85 -3.05 -15.91 -0.40
CA ILE A 85 -3.13 -14.97 -1.53
C ILE A 85 -2.70 -13.57 -1.11
N MET A 86 -1.92 -12.89 -1.97
CA MET A 86 -1.65 -11.47 -1.80
C MET A 86 -2.95 -10.70 -2.09
N THR A 87 -3.38 -9.87 -1.15
CA THR A 87 -4.66 -9.14 -1.24
C THR A 87 -4.49 -7.63 -1.16
N ALA A 88 -3.46 -7.16 -0.45
CA ALA A 88 -3.17 -5.74 -0.33
C ALA A 88 -1.67 -5.46 -0.18
N VAL A 89 -1.25 -4.26 -0.58
CA VAL A 89 0.11 -3.74 -0.41
C VAL A 89 0.02 -2.34 0.16
N ALA A 90 0.79 -2.05 1.21
CA ALA A 90 0.95 -0.69 1.71
C ALA A 90 2.36 -0.21 1.39
N ILE A 91 2.44 0.96 0.75
CA ILE A 91 3.70 1.66 0.50
C ILE A 91 3.96 2.58 1.68
N TYR A 92 5.21 2.61 2.15
CA TYR A 92 5.63 3.51 3.22
C TYR A 92 5.31 4.98 2.88
N PRO A 93 4.97 5.83 3.87
CA PRO A 93 4.65 7.23 3.62
C PRO A 93 5.85 8.03 3.08
N TYR A 94 5.79 8.40 1.80
CA TYR A 94 6.80 9.23 1.14
C TYR A 94 6.19 10.53 0.60
N GLU A 95 7.04 11.45 0.17
CA GLU A 95 6.61 12.61 -0.59
C GLU A 95 5.83 12.19 -1.84
N LYS A 96 4.66 12.81 -2.04
CA LYS A 96 3.74 12.44 -3.12
C LYS A 96 4.42 12.44 -4.50
N ASP A 97 5.34 13.36 -4.76
CA ASP A 97 5.99 13.47 -6.06
C ASP A 97 7.03 12.37 -6.30
N LEU A 98 7.65 11.82 -5.24
CA LEU A 98 8.49 10.62 -5.34
C LEU A 98 7.63 9.42 -5.76
N LEU A 99 6.46 9.23 -5.15
CA LEU A 99 5.56 8.12 -5.46
C LEU A 99 4.93 8.27 -6.85
N LYS A 100 4.62 9.48 -7.31
CA LYS A 100 4.23 9.75 -8.71
C LYS A 100 5.34 9.42 -9.71
N GLY A 101 6.59 9.34 -9.29
CA GLY A 101 7.70 8.89 -10.12
C GLY A 101 7.65 7.40 -10.47
N ILE A 102 6.79 6.61 -9.81
CA ILE A 102 6.67 5.16 -9.99
C ILE A 102 5.62 4.88 -11.10
N PRO A 103 6.02 4.36 -12.27
CA PRO A 103 5.11 4.17 -13.40
C PRO A 103 3.96 3.22 -13.09
N GLU A 104 4.22 2.11 -12.41
CA GLU A 104 3.27 1.06 -12.07
C GLU A 104 2.17 1.60 -11.16
N LEU A 105 2.54 2.44 -10.18
CA LEU A 105 1.60 3.07 -9.27
C LEU A 105 0.66 4.04 -10.00
N ARG A 106 1.17 4.76 -11.01
CA ARG A 106 0.37 5.71 -11.81
C ARG A 106 -0.66 5.06 -12.72
N LYS A 107 -0.47 3.78 -13.07
CA LYS A 107 -1.43 3.04 -13.89
C LYS A 107 -2.68 2.65 -13.09
N LEU A 108 -2.58 2.62 -11.76
CA LEU A 108 -3.67 2.23 -10.87
C LEU A 108 -4.69 3.36 -10.69
N LYS A 109 -5.94 2.97 -10.43
CA LYS A 109 -7.06 3.89 -10.19
C LYS A 109 -7.38 3.94 -8.71
N LEU A 110 -8.05 5.01 -8.26
CA LEU A 110 -8.68 5.03 -6.93
C LEU A 110 -9.62 3.83 -6.80
N TYR A 111 -9.60 3.17 -5.65
CA TYR A 111 -10.41 1.99 -5.36
C TYR A 111 -11.90 2.33 -5.38
#